data_AF-U3TN98-F1
#
_entry.id   AF-U3TN98-F1
#
_cell.length_a   1.000
_cell.length_b   1.000
_cell.length_c   1.000
_cell.angle_alpha   90.00
_cell.angle_beta   90.00
_cell.angle_gamma   90.00
#
_symmetry.space_group_name_H-M   'P 1'
#
loop_
_entity.id
_entity.type
_entity.pdbx_description
1 polymer ?
#
loop_
_entity_poly.entity_id
_entity_poly.type
_entity_poly.pdbx_seq_one_letter_code
_entity_poly.pdbx_strand_id
1 'polypeptide(L)'
;MTTQKVAVIGAGVIGLAVAWALARHEAQVTLFDRQHMGAGTSSTTFAWVNSNGKQPASYYRLNALAMEEHIRLQLTQTNGVRWLEPCGTWEWASAFAPIQRNFSAAQ
;
A
#
# COMPACT_ATOMS: atom_id res chain seq x y z
N MET A 1 28.02 17.37 1.21
CA MET A 1 27.28 16.50 2.14
C MET A 1 27.51 15.06 1.72
N THR A 2 27.71 14.13 2.66
CA THR A 2 27.91 12.71 2.34
C THR A 2 26.57 12.03 2.05
N THR A 3 26.43 11.41 0.88
CA THR A 3 25.25 10.62 0.53
C THR A 3 25.07 9.47 1.52
N GLN A 4 23.89 9.36 2.14
CA GLN A 4 23.58 8.27 3.06
C GLN A 4 23.45 6.95 2.28
N LYS A 5 24.13 5.89 2.74
CA LYS A 5 24.07 4.56 2.15
C LYS A 5 23.16 3.67 3.00
N VAL A 6 22.12 3.09 2.39
CA VAL A 6 21.11 2.30 3.10
C VAL A 6 20.96 0.93 2.44
N ALA A 7 21.00 -0.13 3.26
CA ALA A 7 20.65 -1.48 2.84
C ALA A 7 19.20 -1.78 3.23
N VAL A 8 18.39 -2.25 2.28
CA VAL A 8 17.03 -2.75 2.53
C VAL A 8 17.02 -4.26 2.29
N ILE A 9 16.59 -5.03 3.30
CA ILE A 9 16.53 -6.49 3.23
C ILE A 9 15.07 -6.92 3.08
N GLY A 10 14.75 -7.52 1.92
CA GLY A 10 13.42 -7.95 1.49
C GLY A 10 12.86 -7.04 0.39
N ALA A 11 12.65 -7.59 -0.80
CA ALA A 11 12.04 -6.95 -1.96
C ALA A 11 10.54 -7.29 -2.12
N GLY A 12 9.83 -7.42 -1.00
CA GLY A 12 8.36 -7.37 -0.98
C GLY A 12 7.85 -5.95 -1.17
N VAL A 13 6.52 -5.78 -1.27
CA VAL A 13 5.89 -4.48 -1.54
C VAL A 13 6.32 -3.37 -0.56
N ILE A 14 6.48 -3.70 0.73
CA ILE A 14 6.92 -2.74 1.75
C ILE A 14 8.39 -2.35 1.55
N GLY A 15 9.27 -3.32 1.33
CA GLY A 15 10.70 -3.05 1.12
C GLY A 15 10.96 -2.24 -0.15
N LEU A 16 10.22 -2.54 -1.22
CA LEU A 16 10.25 -1.75 -2.46
C LEU A 16 9.75 -0.32 -2.23
N ALA A 17 8.65 -0.13 -1.50
CA ALA A 17 8.13 1.20 -1.19
C ALA A 17 9.13 2.03 -0.36
N VAL A 18 9.77 1.42 0.64
CA VAL A 18 10.81 2.06 1.45
C VAL A 18 12.04 2.41 0.60
N ALA A 19 12.53 1.48 -0.21
CA ALA A 19 13.68 1.71 -1.08
C ALA A 19 13.40 2.84 -2.08
N TRP A 20 12.20 2.86 -2.67
CA TRP A 20 11.77 3.92 -3.58
C TRP A 20 11.71 5.30 -2.90
N ALA A 21 11.13 5.37 -1.70
CA ALA A 21 11.06 6.62 -0.94
C ALA A 21 12.45 7.14 -0.56
N LEU A 22 13.32 6.26 -0.04
CA LEU A 22 14.69 6.62 0.32
C LEU A 22 15.51 7.10 -0.88
N ALA A 23 15.41 6.42 -2.02
CA ALA A 23 16.11 6.82 -3.24
C ALA A 23 15.66 8.21 -3.74
N ARG A 24 14.38 8.56 -3.58
CA ARG A 24 13.86 9.90 -3.89
C ARG A 24 14.33 10.98 -2.94
N HIS A 25 14.78 10.61 -1.74
CA HIS A 25 15.43 11.50 -0.78
C HIS A 25 16.96 11.42 -0.86
N GLU A 26 17.50 11.14 -2.05
CA GLU A 26 18.92 11.17 -2.37
C GLU A 26 19.78 10.15 -1.60
N ALA A 27 19.18 9.14 -0.98
CA ALA A 27 19.94 8.05 -0.38
C ALA A 27 20.43 7.07 -1.45
N GLN A 28 21.65 6.56 -1.29
CA GLN A 28 22.15 5.43 -2.07
C GLN A 28 21.62 4.12 -1.46
N VAL A 29 20.56 3.57 -2.06
CA VAL A 29 19.90 2.37 -1.55
C VAL A 29 20.39 1.12 -2.28
N THR A 30 20.74 0.08 -1.53
CA THR A 30 20.92 -1.28 -2.07
C THR A 30 19.84 -2.20 -1.51
N LEU A 31 19.07 -2.82 -2.40
CA LEU A 31 17.99 -3.74 -2.04
C LEU A 31 18.46 -5.18 -2.20
N PHE A 32 18.28 -5.99 -1.17
CA PHE A 32 18.63 -7.41 -1.15
C PHE A 32 17.36 -8.24 -1.00
N ASP A 33 17.22 -9.29 -1.79
CA ASP A 33 16.18 -10.30 -1.60
C ASP A 33 16.79 -11.69 -1.79
N ARG A 34 16.19 -12.70 -1.18
CA ARG A 34 16.64 -14.09 -1.30
C ARG A 34 16.31 -14.67 -2.69
N GLN A 35 15.22 -14.21 -3.31
CA GLN A 35 14.72 -14.72 -4.59
C GLN A 35 14.63 -13.59 -5.61
N HIS A 36 13.42 -13.26 -6.06
CA HIS A 36 13.13 -12.14 -6.95
C HIS A 36 12.16 -11.17 -6.28
N MET A 37 12.02 -9.97 -6.86
CA MET A 37 11.07 -8.97 -6.36
C MET A 37 9.66 -9.56 -6.23
N GLY A 38 9.04 -9.32 -5.07
CA GLY A 38 7.68 -9.77 -4.78
C GLY A 38 7.50 -11.26 -4.48
N ALA A 39 8.55 -12.08 -4.47
CA ALA A 39 8.43 -13.55 -4.38
C ALA A 39 7.76 -14.07 -3.09
N GLY A 40 7.81 -13.31 -1.99
CA GLY A 40 7.15 -13.67 -0.73
C GLY A 40 5.63 -13.45 -0.73
N THR A 41 5.07 -13.09 0.42
CA THR A 41 3.62 -12.83 0.59
C THR A 41 3.04 -11.83 -0.41
N SER A 42 3.87 -10.93 -0.94
CA SER A 42 3.45 -9.97 -1.96
C SER A 42 2.98 -10.63 -3.27
N SER A 43 3.39 -11.86 -3.58
CA SER A 43 2.90 -12.62 -4.74
C SER A 43 1.61 -13.40 -4.48
N THR A 44 1.24 -13.60 -3.21
CA THR A 44 0.14 -14.46 -2.79
C THR A 44 -0.97 -13.64 -2.14
N THR A 45 -1.49 -12.65 -2.85
CA THR A 45 -2.56 -11.76 -2.36
C THR A 45 -3.51 -11.37 -3.49
N PHE A 46 -4.75 -11.06 -3.16
CA PHE A 46 -5.70 -10.42 -4.08
C PHE A 46 -5.36 -8.94 -4.35
N ALA A 47 -4.34 -8.40 -3.68
CA ALA A 47 -3.89 -7.01 -3.81
C ALA A 47 -5.00 -5.97 -3.57
N TRP A 48 -5.98 -6.31 -2.73
CA TRP A 48 -7.10 -5.44 -2.42
C TRP A 48 -6.70 -4.35 -1.42
N VAL A 49 -6.88 -3.09 -1.80
CA VAL A 49 -6.63 -1.90 -0.97
C VAL A 49 -7.96 -1.30 -0.49
N ASN A 50 -8.08 -1.05 0.80
CA ASN A 50 -9.25 -0.40 1.41
C ASN A 50 -8.87 0.23 2.76
N SER A 51 -9.68 1.18 3.24
CA SER A 51 -9.64 1.72 4.59
C SER A 51 -10.87 1.33 5.44
N ASN A 52 -11.86 0.64 4.85
CA ASN A 52 -13.14 0.40 5.48
C ASN A 52 -13.04 -0.42 6.78
N GLY A 53 -13.76 0.00 7.83
CA GLY A 53 -13.82 -0.72 9.11
C GLY A 53 -12.51 -0.84 9.89
N LYS A 54 -11.42 -0.19 9.45
CA LYS A 54 -10.10 -0.33 10.07
C LYS A 54 -9.98 0.50 11.34
N GLN A 55 -9.55 -0.15 12.41
CA GLN A 55 -9.24 0.47 13.70
C GLN A 55 -7.80 0.13 14.10
N PRO A 56 -7.11 1.01 14.85
CA PRO A 56 -7.53 2.35 15.31
C PRO A 56 -7.56 3.39 14.18
N ALA A 57 -7.99 4.62 14.48
CA ALA A 57 -8.06 5.74 13.52
C ALA A 57 -6.73 6.01 12.78
N SER A 58 -5.58 5.78 13.43
CA SER A 58 -4.27 5.89 12.78
C SER A 58 -4.07 4.84 11.68
N TYR A 59 -4.57 3.62 11.89
CA TYR A 59 -4.50 2.55 10.88
C TYR A 59 -5.47 2.83 9.73
N TYR A 60 -6.68 3.31 10.01
CA TYR A 60 -7.59 3.82 8.98
C TYR A 60 -6.89 4.87 8.10
N ARG A 61 -6.29 5.90 8.73
CA ARG A 61 -5.62 6.99 8.02
C ARG A 61 -4.44 6.51 7.19
N LEU A 62 -3.64 5.58 7.71
CA LEU A 62 -2.54 4.97 6.96
C LEU A 62 -3.05 4.30 5.67
N ASN A 63 -4.16 3.56 5.75
CA ASN A 63 -4.72 2.88 4.59
C ASN A 63 -5.36 3.84 3.59
N ALA A 64 -6.03 4.90 4.07
CA ALA A 64 -6.56 5.95 3.20
C ALA A 64 -5.44 6.63 2.40
N LEU A 65 -4.35 7.02 3.07
CA LEU A 65 -3.16 7.60 2.42
C LEU A 65 -2.51 6.62 1.43
N ALA A 66 -2.47 5.32 1.76
CA ALA A 66 -1.94 4.31 0.84
C ALA A 66 -2.81 4.18 -0.42
N MET A 67 -4.14 4.23 -0.30
CA MET A 67 -5.06 4.21 -1.45
C MET A 67 -4.84 5.42 -2.35
N GLU A 68 -4.75 6.62 -1.77
CA GLU A 68 -4.42 7.86 -2.50
C GLU A 68 -3.09 7.75 -3.23
N GLU A 69 -2.07 7.19 -2.58
CA GLU A 69 -0.74 7.01 -3.18
C GLU A 69 -0.75 6.02 -4.35
N HIS A 70 -1.50 4.92 -4.27
CA HIS A 70 -1.65 4.00 -5.41
C HIS A 70 -2.33 4.67 -6.61
N ILE A 71 -3.33 5.52 -6.38
CA ILE A 71 -3.96 6.33 -7.44
C ILE A 71 -2.93 7.30 -8.03
N ARG A 72 -2.24 8.07 -7.17
CA ARG A 72 -1.23 9.05 -7.58
C ARG A 72 -0.12 8.42 -8.40
N LEU A 73 0.41 7.27 -7.96
CA LEU A 73 1.45 6.53 -8.67
C LEU A 73 0.94 6.07 -10.05
N GLN A 74 -0.28 5.54 -10.16
CA GLN A 74 -0.82 5.10 -11.45
C GLN A 74 -0.97 6.27 -12.42
N LEU A 75 -1.41 7.44 -11.94
CA LEU A 75 -1.57 8.63 -12.77
C LEU A 75 -0.25 9.29 -13.16
N THR A 76 0.82 9.10 -12.38
CA THR A 76 2.11 9.78 -12.59
C THR A 76 3.17 8.92 -13.26
N GLN A 77 3.00 7.59 -13.30
CA GLN A 77 3.92 6.70 -13.99
C GLN A 77 3.72 6.78 -15.52
N THR A 78 4.83 6.89 -16.24
CA THR A 78 4.83 7.01 -17.71
C THR A 78 4.87 5.67 -18.44
N ASN A 79 4.97 4.55 -17.70
CA ASN A 79 5.07 3.21 -18.27
C ASN A 79 3.73 2.67 -18.82
N GLY A 80 2.63 3.39 -18.64
CA GLY A 80 1.30 3.00 -19.13
C GLY A 80 0.70 1.79 -18.43
N VAL A 81 1.34 1.28 -17.36
CA VAL A 81 0.86 0.12 -16.63
C VAL A 81 -0.31 0.53 -15.74
N ARG A 82 -1.40 -0.21 -15.86
CA ARG A 82 -2.60 -0.05 -15.04
C ARG A 82 -2.71 -1.23 -14.07
N TRP A 83 -2.43 -0.99 -12.79
CA TRP A 83 -2.43 -2.01 -11.74
C TRP A 83 -3.56 -1.86 -10.73
N LEU A 84 -4.16 -0.67 -10.62
CA LEU A 84 -5.23 -0.37 -9.66
C LEU A 84 -6.56 -0.16 -10.37
N GLU A 85 -7.55 -0.95 -9.98
CA GLU A 85 -8.96 -0.80 -10.34
C GLU A 85 -9.76 -0.18 -9.18
N PRO A 86 -10.13 1.12 -9.23
CA PRO A 86 -10.89 1.77 -8.16
C PRO A 86 -12.39 1.49 -8.27
N CYS A 87 -12.80 0.23 -8.14
CA CYS A 87 -14.19 -0.20 -8.33
C CYS A 87 -15.06 -0.20 -7.05
N GLY A 88 -14.50 0.18 -5.91
CA GLY A 88 -15.20 0.18 -4.62
C GLY A 88 -15.35 -1.22 -4.01
N THR A 89 -16.20 -1.34 -3.01
CA THR A 89 -16.43 -2.61 -2.29
C THR A 89 -17.88 -2.70 -1.84
N TRP A 90 -18.43 -3.91 -1.91
CA TRP A 90 -19.76 -4.23 -1.44
C TRP A 90 -19.63 -5.18 -0.26
N GLU A 91 -20.18 -4.79 0.88
CA GLU A 91 -20.23 -5.63 2.07
C GLU A 91 -21.69 -5.95 2.37
N TRP A 92 -22.00 -7.24 2.54
CA TRP A 92 -23.35 -7.70 2.86
C TRP A 92 -23.41 -8.10 4.33
N ALA A 93 -24.28 -7.45 5.09
CA ALA A 93 -24.58 -7.88 6.46
C ALA A 93 -25.65 -8.98 6.42
N SER A 94 -25.36 -10.14 7.00
CA SER A 94 -26.39 -11.14 7.31
C SER A 94 -26.90 -10.90 8.74
N ALA A 95 -28.22 -10.94 8.91
CA ALA A 95 -28.88 -10.58 10.16
C ALA A 95 -28.74 -11.70 11.22
N PHE A 96 -27.57 -11.81 11.87
CA PHE A 96 -27.43 -12.57 13.13
C PHE A 96 -26.50 -11.92 14.17
N ALA A 97 -26.14 -10.65 14.01
CA ALA A 97 -25.55 -9.83 15.06
C ALA A 97 -26.04 -8.38 14.93
N PRO A 98 -26.24 -7.64 16.05
CA PRO A 98 -26.69 -6.26 15.98
C PRO A 98 -25.71 -5.43 15.16
N ILE A 99 -26.23 -4.77 14.13
CA ILE A 99 -25.47 -3.91 13.22
C ILE A 99 -24.89 -2.75 14.04
N GLN A 100 -23.58 -2.77 14.33
CA GLN A 100 -22.87 -1.53 14.66
C GLN A 100 -22.68 -0.75 13.36
N ARG A 101 -23.60 0.19 13.12
CA ARG A 101 -23.53 1.12 11.98
C ARG A 101 -22.41 2.13 12.22
N ASN A 102 -21.18 1.78 11.89
CA ASN A 102 -20.11 2.77 11.74
C ASN A 102 -20.21 3.43 10.37
N PHE A 103 -21.20 4.30 10.20
CA PHE A 103 -21.20 5.25 9.10
C PHE A 103 -20.14 6.31 9.41
N SER A 104 -18.90 6.13 8.95
CA SER A 104 -18.03 7.28 8.72
C SER A 104 -18.37 7.82 7.34
N ALA A 105 -19.27 8.80 7.30
CA ALA A 105 -19.37 9.69 6.16
C ALA A 105 -18.01 10.40 6.03
N ALA A 106 -17.20 9.99 5.06
CA ALA A 106 -16.13 10.85 4.58
C ALA A 106 -16.82 11.99 3.83
N GLN A 107 -16.90 13.15 4.48
CA GLN A 107 -17.07 14.43 3.81
C GLN A 107 -15.74 14.85 3.19
#